data_AF-A0A7S3H4M6-F1
#
_entry.id   AF-A0A7S3H4M6-F1
#
_cell.length_a   1.000
_cell.length_b   1.000
_cell.length_c   1.000
_cell.angle_alpha   90.00
_cell.angle_beta   90.00
_cell.angle_gamma   90.00
#
_symmetry.space_group_name_H-M   'P 1'
#
loop_
_entity.id
_entity.type
_entity.pdbx_description
1 polymer ?
#
loop_
_entity_poly.entity_id
_entity_poly.type
_entity_poly.pdbx_seq_one_letter_code
_entity_poly.pdbx_strand_id
1 'polypeptide(L)'
;GVIAFALLSGMFPFSGDTQSGVLDAVEEGYFVFTENMLQTVSTEARDFIRQCLQVYPSMRPTARVALRHPWFVRLQRKAHRRPSAKLLQRFAKYIMRTWLAKIFIDAVAHTLSPESVSELREQFKRFDLSGTGEISLEDLRGVLSTCEGYNKDYIEPLLCNVDIDQTGQISYHEFLAATIDRTHFTEENLQLAFERLSGHQDYITSEDIKRLLGASKYNVDEIMLEVGLSSDA
;
A
#
# COMPACT_ATOMS: atom_id res chain seq x y z
N GLY A 1 -15.12 3.33 16.60
CA GLY A 1 -15.67 3.68 17.93
C GLY A 1 -15.67 2.48 18.84
N VAL A 2 -16.72 1.65 18.78
CA VAL A 2 -16.94 0.50 19.70
C VAL A 2 -15.76 -0.46 19.72
N ILE A 3 -15.28 -0.92 18.55
CA ILE A 3 -14.13 -1.82 18.44
C ILE A 3 -12.88 -1.22 19.09
N ALA A 4 -12.61 0.07 18.85
CA ALA A 4 -11.44 0.73 19.43
C ALA A 4 -11.53 0.83 20.97
N PHE A 5 -12.73 1.08 21.52
CA PHE A 5 -12.94 1.04 22.97
C PHE A 5 -12.70 -0.36 23.54
N ALA A 6 -13.22 -1.40 22.88
CA ALA A 6 -13.02 -2.79 23.31
C ALA A 6 -11.55 -3.22 23.29
N LEU A 7 -10.82 -2.89 22.23
CA LEU A 7 -9.39 -3.23 22.13
C LEU A 7 -8.52 -2.55 23.20
N LEU A 8 -8.88 -1.34 23.62
CA LEU A 8 -8.08 -0.57 24.57
C LEU A 8 -8.47 -0.79 26.03
N SER A 9 -9.73 -1.15 26.29
CA SER A 9 -10.25 -1.31 27.65
C SER A 9 -10.52 -2.77 28.04
N GLY A 10 -10.63 -3.68 27.07
CA GLY A 10 -11.07 -5.06 27.29
C GLY A 10 -12.57 -5.20 27.56
N MET A 11 -13.35 -4.11 27.50
CA MET A 11 -14.79 -4.10 27.77
C MET A 11 -15.56 -3.39 26.66
N PHE A 12 -16.86 -3.62 26.56
CA PHE A 12 -17.71 -2.88 25.62
C PHE A 12 -18.15 -1.54 26.23
N PRO A 13 -18.29 -0.48 25.41
CA PRO A 13 -18.74 0.83 25.89
C PRO A 13 -20.22 0.85 26.30
N PHE A 14 -21.01 -0.07 25.75
CA PHE A 14 -22.43 -0.26 26.05
C PHE A 14 -22.65 -1.73 26.40
N SER A 15 -23.24 -1.98 27.55
CA SER A 15 -23.46 -3.34 28.08
C SER A 15 -24.75 -3.37 28.89
N GLY A 16 -25.43 -4.51 28.88
CA GLY A 16 -26.63 -4.76 29.66
C GLY A 16 -26.87 -6.27 29.79
N ASP A 17 -27.66 -6.67 30.78
CA ASP A 17 -27.91 -8.09 31.09
C ASP A 17 -28.78 -8.79 30.03
N THR A 18 -29.47 -8.01 29.20
CA THR A 18 -30.31 -8.49 28.10
C THR A 18 -30.00 -7.73 26.82
N GLN A 19 -30.37 -8.30 25.67
CA GLN A 19 -30.24 -7.61 24.39
C GLN A 19 -31.01 -6.29 24.36
N SER A 20 -32.21 -6.23 24.98
CA SER A 20 -32.96 -4.98 25.11
C SER A 20 -32.17 -3.94 25.88
N GLY A 21 -31.61 -4.30 27.05
CA GLY A 21 -30.82 -3.37 27.86
C GLY A 21 -29.55 -2.88 27.16
N VAL A 22 -28.95 -3.70 26.28
CA VAL A 22 -27.83 -3.25 25.44
C VAL A 22 -28.30 -2.21 24.41
N LEU A 23 -29.45 -2.43 23.77
CA LEU A 23 -30.00 -1.48 22.79
C LEU A 23 -30.38 -0.16 23.47
N ASP A 24 -31.01 -0.22 24.66
CA ASP A 24 -31.34 0.97 25.44
C ASP A 24 -30.07 1.79 25.77
N ALA A 25 -28.99 1.13 26.20
CA ALA A 25 -27.71 1.78 26.46
C ALA A 25 -27.05 2.37 25.19
N VAL A 26 -27.26 1.74 24.02
CA VAL A 26 -26.79 2.26 22.72
C VAL A 26 -27.59 3.50 22.31
N GLU A 27 -28.89 3.52 22.56
CA GLU A 27 -29.77 4.66 22.29
C GLU A 27 -29.45 5.85 23.19
N GLU A 28 -29.21 5.62 24.48
CA GLU A 28 -28.73 6.65 25.41
C GLU A 28 -27.35 7.18 25.00
N GLY A 29 -26.50 6.32 24.46
CA GLY A 29 -25.17 6.66 23.96
C GLY A 29 -24.19 7.13 25.04
N TYR A 30 -24.53 6.91 26.31
CA TYR A 30 -23.68 7.24 27.44
C TYR A 30 -22.64 6.14 27.69
N PHE A 31 -21.37 6.51 27.73
CA PHE A 31 -20.28 5.61 28.08
C PHE A 31 -19.19 6.37 28.84
N VAL A 32 -18.44 5.67 29.70
CA VAL A 32 -17.43 6.27 30.58
C VAL A 32 -16.14 5.46 30.53
N PHE A 33 -15.00 6.15 30.63
CA PHE A 33 -13.71 5.51 30.90
C PHE A 33 -13.51 5.44 32.41
N THR A 34 -13.41 4.23 32.97
CA THR A 34 -13.16 4.03 34.39
C THR A 34 -11.74 4.46 34.76
N GLU A 35 -11.48 4.72 36.05
CA GLU A 35 -10.19 5.22 36.53
C GLU A 35 -9.00 4.33 36.11
N ASN A 36 -9.17 3.02 36.14
CA ASN A 36 -8.17 2.06 35.65
C ASN A 36 -7.88 2.21 34.15
N MET A 37 -8.91 2.50 33.33
CA MET A 37 -8.72 2.78 31.90
C MET A 37 -8.01 4.11 31.66
N LEU A 38 -8.22 5.11 32.53
CA LEU A 38 -7.58 6.42 32.37
C LEU A 38 -6.05 6.33 32.48
N GLN A 39 -5.55 5.36 33.23
CA GLN A 39 -4.12 5.10 33.40
C GLN A 39 -3.49 4.41 32.18
N THR A 40 -4.24 3.56 31.46
CA THR A 40 -3.74 2.78 30.32
C THR A 40 -4.07 3.41 28.96
N VAL A 41 -5.19 4.12 28.85
CA VAL A 41 -5.69 4.70 27.60
C VAL A 41 -5.35 6.18 27.51
N SER A 42 -4.47 6.52 26.55
CA SER A 42 -4.04 7.90 26.30
C SER A 42 -5.21 8.86 26.07
N THR A 43 -5.02 10.14 26.42
CA THR A 43 -6.03 11.19 26.22
C THR A 43 -6.48 11.29 24.77
N GLU A 44 -5.56 11.14 23.80
CA GLU A 44 -5.90 11.21 22.38
C GLU A 44 -6.72 10.00 21.90
N ALA A 45 -6.46 8.80 22.44
CA ALA A 45 -7.27 7.63 22.14
C ALA A 45 -8.72 7.79 22.66
N ARG A 46 -8.85 8.33 23.87
CA ARG A 46 -10.17 8.62 24.47
C ARG A 46 -10.92 9.66 23.67
N ASP A 47 -10.24 10.70 23.21
CA ASP A 47 -10.84 11.74 22.37
C ASP A 47 -11.34 11.16 21.03
N PHE A 48 -10.52 10.35 20.36
CA PHE A 48 -10.91 9.65 19.12
C PHE A 48 -12.18 8.82 19.31
N ILE A 49 -12.25 8.02 20.39
CA ILE A 49 -13.42 7.18 20.68
C ILE A 49 -14.66 8.04 20.89
N ARG A 50 -14.56 9.16 21.63
CA ARG A 50 -15.68 10.10 21.85
C ARG A 50 -16.18 10.72 20.55
N GLN A 51 -15.30 11.08 19.63
CA GLN A 51 -15.71 11.57 18.31
C GLN A 51 -16.42 10.48 17.50
N CYS A 52 -15.93 9.23 17.55
CA CYS A 52 -16.56 8.12 16.82
C CYS A 52 -17.90 7.64 17.41
N LEU A 53 -18.12 7.81 18.72
CA LEU A 53 -19.31 7.34 19.44
C LEU A 53 -20.33 8.46 19.69
N GLN A 54 -20.35 9.49 18.84
CA GLN A 54 -21.43 10.48 18.84
C GLN A 54 -22.77 9.84 18.48
N VAL A 55 -23.80 10.15 19.28
CA VAL A 55 -25.19 9.67 19.12
C VAL A 55 -25.76 10.17 17.80
N TYR A 56 -25.64 11.47 17.53
CA TYR A 56 -26.10 12.07 16.29
C TYR A 56 -25.15 11.75 15.13
N PRO A 57 -25.62 11.12 14.04
CA PRO A 57 -24.76 10.75 12.90
C PRO A 57 -24.05 11.93 12.25
N SER A 58 -24.68 13.12 12.23
CA SER A 58 -24.11 14.34 11.64
C SER A 58 -22.88 14.87 12.40
N MET A 59 -22.76 14.53 13.68
CA MET A 59 -21.62 14.92 14.53
C MET A 59 -20.46 13.91 14.43
N ARG A 60 -20.72 12.73 13.85
CA ARG A 60 -19.71 11.67 13.72
C ARG A 60 -18.79 11.97 12.55
N PRO A 61 -17.46 11.95 12.73
CA PRO A 61 -16.54 12.11 11.61
C PRO A 61 -16.66 10.92 10.65
N THR A 62 -16.48 11.18 9.36
CA THR A 62 -16.31 10.11 8.37
C THR A 62 -15.02 9.34 8.63
N ALA A 63 -14.92 8.10 8.15
CA ALA A 63 -13.71 7.29 8.31
C ALA A 63 -12.44 8.02 7.82
N ARG A 64 -12.54 8.75 6.70
CA ARG A 64 -11.45 9.57 6.15
C ARG A 64 -11.01 10.69 7.10
N VAL A 65 -11.96 11.36 7.77
CA VAL A 65 -11.65 12.40 8.76
C VAL A 65 -11.08 11.78 10.03
N ALA A 66 -11.65 10.67 10.49
CA ALA A 66 -11.24 9.94 11.68
C ALA A 66 -9.79 9.42 11.58
N LEU A 67 -9.34 8.99 10.38
CA LEU A 67 -7.95 8.57 10.13
C LEU A 67 -6.92 9.69 10.36
N ARG A 68 -7.32 10.96 10.24
CA ARG A 68 -6.44 12.12 10.44
C ARG A 68 -6.38 12.59 11.90
N HIS A 69 -7.04 11.88 12.81
CA HIS A 69 -7.06 12.23 14.22
C HIS A 69 -5.65 12.21 14.83
N PRO A 70 -5.30 13.14 15.75
CA PRO A 70 -3.97 13.21 16.36
C PRO A 70 -3.45 11.89 16.95
N TRP A 71 -4.37 11.04 17.44
CA TRP A 71 -4.06 9.71 17.94
C TRP A 71 -3.37 8.81 16.90
N PHE A 72 -3.84 8.83 15.64
CA PHE A 72 -3.23 8.08 14.53
C PHE A 72 -2.02 8.81 13.94
N VAL A 73 -2.09 10.14 13.79
CA VAL A 73 -0.98 10.94 13.24
C VAL A 73 0.29 10.79 14.09
N ARG A 74 0.16 10.72 15.43
CA ARG A 74 1.33 10.51 16.31
C ARG A 74 1.95 9.12 16.13
N LEU A 75 1.14 8.09 15.88
CA LEU A 75 1.62 6.74 15.58
C LEU A 75 2.29 6.69 14.20
N GLN A 76 1.70 7.34 13.20
CA GLN A 76 2.28 7.46 11.86
C GLN A 76 3.63 8.18 11.88
N ARG A 77 3.78 9.25 12.67
CA ARG A 77 5.06 9.99 12.83
C ARG A 77 6.22 9.15 13.37
N LYS A 78 5.96 8.13 14.21
CA LYS A 78 7.01 7.18 14.63
C LYS A 78 7.39 6.18 13.52
N ALA A 79 6.48 5.90 12.59
CA ALA A 79 6.72 5.05 11.41
C ALA A 79 7.37 5.81 10.24
N HIS A 80 7.32 7.15 10.22
CA HIS A 80 8.01 8.01 9.24
C HIS A 80 9.51 8.11 9.55
N ARG A 81 10.20 6.97 9.50
CA ARG A 81 11.66 6.94 9.35
C ARG A 81 11.97 7.08 7.86
N ARG A 82 13.04 7.83 7.53
CA ARG A 82 13.57 7.95 6.16
C ARG A 82 13.61 6.56 5.49
N PRO A 83 13.17 6.41 4.24
CA PRO A 83 13.32 5.14 3.53
C PRO A 83 14.79 4.73 3.52
N SER A 84 15.04 3.43 3.61
CA SER A 84 16.42 2.92 3.67
C SER A 84 17.13 3.21 2.35
N ALA A 85 18.44 3.52 2.41
CA ALA A 85 19.24 3.73 1.20
C ALA A 85 19.20 2.51 0.25
N LYS A 86 19.06 1.30 0.81
CA LYS A 86 18.86 0.07 0.04
C LYS A 86 17.59 0.10 -0.81
N LEU A 87 16.48 0.60 -0.26
CA LEU A 87 15.21 0.71 -0.99
C LEU A 87 15.34 1.68 -2.17
N LEU A 88 15.98 2.83 -1.97
CA LEU A 88 16.24 3.80 -3.03
C LEU A 88 17.16 3.23 -4.11
N GLN A 89 18.17 2.44 -3.73
CA GLN A 89 19.03 1.74 -4.68
C GLN A 89 18.25 0.71 -5.52
N ARG A 90 17.23 0.07 -4.95
CA ARG A 90 16.36 -0.86 -5.68
C ARG A 90 15.50 -0.11 -6.71
N PHE A 91 14.91 1.03 -6.35
CA PHE A 91 14.21 1.89 -7.31
C PHE A 91 15.13 2.35 -8.45
N ALA A 92 16.32 2.86 -8.12
CA ALA A 92 17.29 3.29 -9.13
C ALA A 92 17.69 2.13 -10.06
N LYS A 93 17.89 0.93 -9.51
CA LYS A 93 18.18 -0.27 -10.30
C LYS A 93 16.99 -0.68 -11.18
N TYR A 94 15.76 -0.57 -10.68
CA TYR A 94 14.54 -0.92 -11.41
C TYR A 94 14.32 0.01 -12.62
N ILE A 95 14.53 1.32 -12.44
CA ILE A 95 14.42 2.31 -13.52
C ILE A 95 15.36 1.97 -14.69
N MET A 96 16.56 1.47 -14.40
CA MET A 96 17.56 1.09 -15.39
C MET A 96 17.31 -0.26 -16.08
N ARG A 97 16.24 -0.99 -15.71
CA ARG A 97 15.94 -2.29 -16.34
C ARG A 97 15.27 -2.08 -17.69
N THR A 98 15.52 -3.03 -18.59
CA THR A 98 14.73 -3.17 -19.81
C THR A 98 13.27 -3.36 -19.45
N TRP A 99 12.40 -2.88 -20.30
CA TRP A 99 10.95 -3.01 -20.15
C TRP A 99 10.53 -4.49 -19.95
N LEU A 100 11.15 -5.48 -20.64
CA LEU A 100 10.74 -6.89 -20.53
C LEU A 100 11.00 -7.38 -19.12
N ALA A 101 12.17 -7.02 -18.58
CA ALA A 101 12.49 -7.32 -17.21
C ALA A 101 11.49 -6.65 -16.26
N LYS A 102 11.02 -5.43 -16.53
CA LYS A 102 9.99 -4.77 -15.70
C LYS A 102 8.66 -5.54 -15.72
N ILE A 103 8.19 -6.01 -16.88
CA ILE A 103 6.97 -6.83 -16.99
C ILE A 103 7.11 -8.15 -16.23
N PHE A 104 8.24 -8.85 -16.39
CA PHE A 104 8.45 -10.09 -15.66
C PHE A 104 8.50 -9.88 -14.15
N ILE A 105 9.16 -8.81 -13.72
CA ILE A 105 9.26 -8.45 -12.30
C ILE A 105 7.87 -8.08 -11.75
N ASP A 106 7.04 -7.40 -12.54
CA ASP A 106 5.65 -7.08 -12.21
C ASP A 106 4.79 -8.34 -12.10
N ALA A 107 4.89 -9.25 -13.08
CA ALA A 107 4.20 -10.54 -13.03
C ALA A 107 4.60 -11.36 -11.80
N VAL A 108 5.90 -11.37 -11.43
CA VAL A 108 6.38 -11.99 -10.18
C VAL A 108 5.80 -11.27 -8.97
N ALA A 109 5.72 -9.94 -8.96
CA ALA A 109 5.17 -9.18 -7.83
C ALA A 109 3.72 -9.57 -7.51
N HIS A 110 2.95 -10.00 -8.52
CA HIS A 110 1.60 -10.52 -8.36
C HIS A 110 1.53 -11.96 -7.81
N THR A 111 2.61 -12.74 -7.84
CA THR A 111 2.64 -14.10 -7.27
C THR A 111 3.11 -14.13 -5.82
N LEU A 112 3.62 -13.02 -5.30
CA LEU A 112 4.20 -12.95 -3.95
C LEU A 112 3.12 -13.05 -2.88
N SER A 113 3.35 -13.91 -1.89
CA SER A 113 2.49 -14.02 -0.72
C SER A 113 2.67 -12.81 0.22
N PRO A 114 1.59 -12.37 0.91
CA PRO A 114 1.66 -11.24 1.85
C PRO A 114 2.69 -11.42 2.96
N GLU A 115 2.96 -12.66 3.37
CA GLU A 115 3.92 -13.01 4.42
C GLU A 115 5.35 -12.72 3.95
N SER A 116 5.69 -13.12 2.72
CA SER A 116 7.02 -12.93 2.13
C SER A 116 7.36 -11.45 1.90
N VAL A 117 6.36 -10.60 1.70
CA VAL A 117 6.55 -9.15 1.44
C VAL A 117 6.13 -8.26 2.61
N SER A 118 6.01 -8.81 3.82
CA SER A 118 5.55 -8.06 5.01
C SER A 118 6.36 -6.78 5.27
N GLU A 119 7.70 -6.84 5.15
CA GLU A 119 8.57 -5.66 5.27
C GLU A 119 8.30 -4.61 4.17
N LEU A 120 8.17 -5.05 2.92
CA LEU A 120 7.88 -4.17 1.79
C LEU A 120 6.49 -3.53 1.91
N ARG A 121 5.52 -4.27 2.48
CA ARG A 121 4.19 -3.75 2.79
C ARG A 121 4.23 -2.62 3.83
N GLU A 122 5.09 -2.76 4.85
CA GLU A 122 5.31 -1.66 5.79
C GLU A 122 5.98 -0.46 5.12
N GLN A 123 6.91 -0.68 4.19
CA GLN A 123 7.50 0.42 3.41
C GLN A 123 6.46 1.10 2.53
N PHE A 124 5.61 0.35 1.83
CA PHE A 124 4.53 0.91 1.00
C PHE A 124 3.63 1.85 1.81
N LYS A 125 3.18 1.42 2.99
CA LYS A 125 2.38 2.25 3.91
C LYS A 125 3.08 3.52 4.40
N ARG A 126 4.42 3.59 4.30
CA ARG A 126 5.18 4.81 4.59
C ARG A 126 5.23 5.75 3.40
N PHE A 127 5.19 5.21 2.18
CA PHE A 127 5.10 6.00 0.96
C PHE A 127 3.69 6.57 0.78
N ASP A 128 2.64 5.80 1.03
CA ASP A 128 1.24 6.26 0.96
C ASP A 128 0.88 7.20 2.14
N LEU A 129 1.32 8.46 2.09
CA LEU A 129 1.02 9.48 3.09
C LEU A 129 -0.45 9.90 3.04
N SER A 130 -1.05 9.84 1.85
CA SER A 130 -2.46 10.16 1.60
C SER A 130 -3.42 9.11 2.17
N GLY A 131 -2.95 7.86 2.34
CA GLY A 131 -3.72 6.72 2.85
C GLY A 131 -4.76 6.22 1.85
N THR A 132 -4.51 6.40 0.56
CA THR A 132 -5.44 6.05 -0.52
C THR A 132 -5.34 4.59 -0.94
N GLY A 133 -4.24 3.91 -0.59
CA GLY A 133 -3.89 2.59 -1.10
C GLY A 133 -3.06 2.63 -2.38
N GLU A 134 -2.79 3.82 -2.91
CA GLU A 134 -1.93 4.10 -4.06
C GLU A 134 -0.92 5.19 -3.67
N ILE A 135 0.26 5.19 -4.28
CA ILE A 135 1.28 6.21 -4.00
C ILE A 135 1.20 7.27 -5.09
N SER A 136 0.73 8.46 -4.72
CA SER A 136 0.69 9.62 -5.60
C SER A 136 2.06 10.26 -5.80
N LEU A 137 2.16 11.17 -6.77
CA LEU A 137 3.34 11.99 -7.00
C LEU A 137 3.65 12.88 -5.78
N GLU A 138 2.62 13.42 -5.14
CA GLU A 138 2.73 14.20 -3.90
C GLU A 138 3.27 13.35 -2.74
N ASP A 139 2.80 12.11 -2.63
CA ASP A 139 3.25 11.15 -1.62
C ASP A 139 4.75 10.82 -1.80
N LEU A 140 5.17 10.52 -3.02
CA LEU A 140 6.58 10.33 -3.38
C LEU A 140 7.44 11.55 -3.07
N ARG A 141 6.99 12.75 -3.45
CA ARG A 141 7.68 14.02 -3.13
C ARG A 141 7.81 14.20 -1.62
N GLY A 142 6.73 13.94 -0.89
CA GLY A 142 6.69 14.02 0.57
C GLY A 142 7.75 13.14 1.22
N VAL A 143 7.84 11.87 0.81
CA VAL A 143 8.80 10.91 1.37
C VAL A 143 10.23 11.20 0.91
N LEU A 144 10.46 11.37 -0.39
CA LEU A 144 11.81 11.55 -0.94
C LEU A 144 12.44 12.88 -0.54
N SER A 145 11.66 13.93 -0.28
CA SER A 145 12.18 15.21 0.23
C SER A 145 12.86 15.10 1.60
N THR A 146 12.58 14.03 2.35
CA THR A 146 13.23 13.76 3.64
C THR A 146 14.59 13.07 3.49
N CYS A 147 14.94 12.60 2.28
CA CYS A 147 16.19 11.91 1.97
C CYS A 147 17.29 12.89 1.55
N GLU A 148 18.53 12.57 1.93
CA GLU A 148 19.71 13.28 1.42
C GLU A 148 19.97 12.91 -0.04
N GLY A 149 20.25 13.90 -0.90
CA GLY A 149 20.41 13.71 -2.35
C GLY A 149 19.12 13.85 -3.16
N TYR A 150 18.04 14.34 -2.54
CA TYR A 150 16.78 14.64 -3.22
C TYR A 150 16.95 15.64 -4.37
N ASN A 151 16.61 15.21 -5.59
CA ASN A 151 16.45 16.10 -6.73
C ASN A 151 15.02 15.93 -7.28
N LYS A 152 14.27 17.05 -7.28
CA LYS A 152 12.88 17.13 -7.72
C LYS A 152 12.69 16.67 -9.15
N ASP A 153 13.70 16.86 -10.00
CA ASP A 153 13.66 16.61 -11.43
C ASP A 153 13.62 15.10 -11.76
N TYR A 154 14.01 14.23 -10.82
CA TYR A 154 14.04 12.78 -11.02
C TYR A 154 12.76 12.05 -10.57
N ILE A 155 11.83 12.73 -9.88
CA ILE A 155 10.65 12.06 -9.30
C ILE A 155 9.60 11.78 -10.36
N GLU A 156 9.34 12.73 -11.24
CA GLU A 156 8.43 12.54 -12.37
C GLU A 156 8.91 11.41 -13.29
N PRO A 157 10.19 11.37 -13.71
CA PRO A 157 10.74 10.22 -14.40
C PRO A 157 10.65 8.91 -13.61
N LEU A 158 10.86 8.93 -12.29
CA LEU A 158 10.75 7.73 -11.45
C LEU A 158 9.31 7.20 -11.46
N LEU A 159 8.33 8.07 -11.25
CA LEU A 159 6.90 7.70 -11.28
C LEU A 159 6.58 7.07 -12.64
N CYS A 160 6.86 7.77 -13.74
CA CYS A 160 6.59 7.28 -15.10
C CYS A 160 7.34 5.98 -15.46
N ASN A 161 8.42 5.63 -14.76
CA ASN A 161 9.17 4.41 -15.01
C ASN A 161 8.70 3.21 -14.18
N VAL A 162 7.98 3.47 -13.09
CA VAL A 162 7.43 2.46 -12.16
C VAL A 162 5.95 2.21 -12.44
N ASP A 163 5.21 3.25 -12.80
CA ASP A 163 3.82 3.22 -13.26
C ASP A 163 3.76 2.59 -14.66
N ILE A 164 3.56 1.27 -14.71
CA ILE A 164 3.50 0.48 -15.94
C ILE A 164 2.13 0.66 -16.59
N ASP A 165 1.07 0.70 -15.78
CA ASP A 165 -0.31 0.78 -16.25
C ASP A 165 -0.79 2.21 -16.58
N GLN A 166 0.06 3.21 -16.30
CA GLN A 166 -0.14 4.63 -16.60
C GLN A 166 -1.35 5.24 -15.90
N THR A 167 -1.64 4.76 -14.70
CA THR A 167 -2.69 5.33 -13.85
C THR A 167 -2.30 6.71 -13.29
N GLY A 168 -1.02 7.09 -13.38
CA GLY A 168 -0.45 8.30 -12.80
C GLY A 168 -0.17 8.17 -11.30
N GLN A 169 -0.34 6.97 -10.75
CA GLN A 169 -0.09 6.63 -9.35
C GLN A 169 0.58 5.26 -9.30
N ILE A 170 1.36 4.98 -8.25
CA ILE A 170 1.99 3.67 -8.10
C ILE A 170 1.10 2.78 -7.23
N SER A 171 0.60 1.70 -7.82
CA SER A 171 -0.15 0.66 -7.12
C SER A 171 0.74 -0.14 -6.16
N TYR A 172 0.12 -0.94 -5.29
CA TYR A 172 0.86 -1.81 -4.37
C TYR A 172 1.78 -2.79 -5.11
N HIS A 173 1.34 -3.37 -6.22
CA HIS A 173 2.11 -4.37 -6.96
C HIS A 173 3.25 -3.76 -7.76
N GLU A 174 3.09 -2.57 -8.32
CA GLU A 174 4.18 -1.84 -8.99
C GLU A 174 5.25 -1.39 -8.00
N PHE A 175 4.85 -0.96 -6.80
CA PHE A 175 5.81 -0.67 -5.73
C PHE A 175 6.59 -1.93 -5.35
N LEU A 176 5.92 -3.09 -5.23
CA LEU A 176 6.61 -4.35 -4.99
C LEU A 176 7.57 -4.66 -6.13
N ALA A 177 7.13 -4.58 -7.38
CA ALA A 177 7.97 -4.81 -8.57
C ALA A 177 9.25 -3.95 -8.53
N ALA A 178 9.13 -2.67 -8.17
CA ALA A 178 10.26 -1.76 -8.06
C ALA A 178 11.19 -2.03 -6.87
N THR A 179 10.73 -2.76 -5.85
CA THR A 179 11.43 -2.91 -4.56
C THR A 179 11.77 -4.34 -4.18
N ILE A 180 11.32 -5.33 -4.95
CA ILE A 180 11.65 -6.74 -4.72
C ILE A 180 13.13 -7.03 -5.03
N ASP A 181 13.70 -7.90 -4.22
CA ASP A 181 15.09 -8.36 -4.36
C ASP A 181 15.15 -9.75 -5.00
N ARG A 182 16.35 -10.17 -5.42
CA ARG A 182 16.66 -11.49 -5.98
C ARG A 182 16.11 -12.65 -5.15
N THR A 183 15.99 -12.49 -3.83
CA THR A 183 15.44 -13.51 -2.93
C THR A 183 13.98 -13.85 -3.19
N HIS A 184 13.23 -12.99 -3.89
CA HIS A 184 11.82 -13.19 -4.19
C HIS A 184 11.60 -13.93 -5.53
N PHE A 185 12.65 -14.07 -6.34
CA PHE A 185 12.64 -14.79 -7.62
C PHE A 185 12.92 -16.27 -7.38
N THR A 186 12.02 -16.93 -6.63
CA THR A 186 12.02 -18.38 -6.45
C THR A 186 11.52 -19.06 -7.73
N GLU A 187 11.88 -20.33 -7.91
CA GLU A 187 11.41 -21.13 -9.05
C GLU A 187 9.89 -21.17 -9.13
N GLU A 188 9.22 -21.34 -7.99
CA GLU A 188 7.76 -21.31 -7.87
C GLU A 188 7.15 -19.99 -8.37
N ASN A 189 7.67 -18.84 -7.91
CA ASN A 189 7.16 -17.53 -8.32
C ASN A 189 7.44 -17.23 -9.79
N LEU A 190 8.61 -17.64 -10.28
CA LEU A 190 8.98 -17.49 -11.68
C LEU A 190 8.10 -18.34 -12.60
N GLN A 191 7.79 -19.57 -12.19
CA GLN A 191 6.90 -20.44 -12.94
C GLN A 191 5.48 -19.88 -12.99
N LEU A 192 4.93 -19.45 -11.84
CA LEU A 192 3.60 -18.83 -11.78
C LEU A 192 3.53 -17.53 -12.60
N ALA A 193 4.58 -16.71 -12.56
CA ALA A 193 4.68 -15.52 -13.38
C ALA A 193 4.72 -15.89 -14.87
N PHE A 194 5.50 -16.89 -15.25
CA PHE A 194 5.58 -17.37 -16.63
C PHE A 194 4.23 -17.89 -17.13
N GLU A 195 3.56 -18.76 -16.38
CA GLU A 195 2.24 -19.30 -16.75
C GLU A 195 1.19 -18.19 -16.92
N ARG A 196 1.26 -17.16 -16.06
CA ARG A 196 0.39 -15.98 -16.15
C ARG A 196 0.68 -15.16 -17.41
N LEU A 197 1.94 -15.03 -17.79
CA LEU A 197 2.37 -14.29 -18.98
C LEU A 197 2.06 -15.07 -20.27
N SER A 198 2.34 -16.37 -20.32
CA SER A 198 2.21 -17.20 -21.53
C SER A 198 0.80 -17.72 -21.79
N GLY A 199 -0.15 -17.52 -20.88
CA GLY A 199 -1.49 -18.09 -21.01
C GLY A 199 -1.48 -19.62 -21.07
N HIS A 200 -0.60 -20.26 -20.30
CA HIS A 200 -0.36 -21.71 -20.27
C HIS A 200 0.33 -22.31 -21.50
N GLN A 201 1.04 -21.50 -22.28
CA GLN A 201 1.96 -21.98 -23.32
C GLN A 201 3.40 -22.12 -22.78
N ASP A 202 4.22 -22.93 -23.44
CA ASP A 202 5.64 -23.14 -23.08
C ASP A 202 6.55 -21.99 -23.56
N TYR A 203 6.00 -20.99 -24.24
CA TYR A 203 6.69 -19.82 -24.76
C TYR A 203 5.81 -18.57 -24.59
N ILE A 204 6.43 -17.39 -24.57
CA ILE A 204 5.74 -16.10 -24.50
C ILE A 204 5.79 -15.46 -25.87
N THR A 205 4.62 -15.11 -26.41
CA THR A 205 4.51 -14.47 -27.72
C THR A 205 4.43 -12.95 -27.61
N SER A 206 4.62 -12.27 -28.73
CA SER A 206 4.39 -10.82 -28.82
C SER A 206 2.92 -10.45 -28.58
N GLU A 207 1.97 -11.34 -28.86
CA GLU A 207 0.55 -11.13 -28.57
C GLU A 207 0.24 -11.18 -27.08
N ASP A 208 0.89 -12.09 -26.34
CA ASP A 208 0.72 -12.20 -24.89
C ASP A 208 1.19 -10.94 -24.19
N ILE A 209 2.33 -10.41 -24.64
CA ILE A 209 2.88 -9.13 -24.18
C ILE A 209 1.94 -7.97 -24.55
N LYS A 210 1.40 -7.93 -25.78
CA LYS A 210 0.41 -6.93 -26.21
C LYS A 210 -0.86 -6.99 -25.34
N ARG A 211 -1.29 -8.19 -24.94
CA ARG A 211 -2.47 -8.37 -24.08
C ARG A 211 -2.25 -7.80 -22.68
N LEU A 212 -1.03 -7.93 -22.14
CA LEU A 212 -0.68 -7.38 -20.83
C LEU A 212 -0.47 -5.87 -20.85
N LEU A 213 0.15 -5.36 -21.90
CA LEU A 213 0.43 -3.93 -22.06
C LEU A 213 -0.78 -3.12 -22.54
N GLY A 214 -1.78 -3.76 -23.15
CA GLY A 214 -2.90 -3.04 -23.76
C GLY A 214 -2.42 -2.00 -24.78
N ALA A 215 -3.03 -0.81 -24.77
CA ALA A 215 -2.63 0.31 -25.62
C ALA A 215 -1.46 1.13 -25.03
N SER A 216 -0.45 0.47 -24.44
CA SER A 216 0.70 1.16 -23.86
C SER A 216 1.53 1.92 -24.90
N LYS A 217 2.36 2.84 -24.40
CA LYS A 217 3.30 3.67 -25.17
C LYS A 217 4.49 2.88 -25.75
N TYR A 218 4.63 1.60 -25.42
CA TYR A 218 5.79 0.80 -25.78
C TYR A 218 5.51 0.00 -27.07
N ASN A 219 6.38 0.18 -28.06
CA ASN A 219 6.30 -0.55 -29.32
C ASN A 219 6.79 -1.99 -29.12
N VAL A 220 5.87 -2.94 -29.00
CA VAL A 220 6.17 -4.36 -28.73
C VAL A 220 7.15 -4.98 -29.73
N ASP A 221 7.26 -4.45 -30.94
CA ASP A 221 8.17 -4.97 -31.96
C ASP A 221 9.62 -4.48 -31.72
N GLU A 222 9.81 -3.22 -31.35
CA GLU A 222 11.08 -2.70 -30.77
C GLU A 222 11.41 -3.45 -29.47
N ILE A 223 10.32 -3.80 -28.79
CA ILE A 223 10.16 -4.62 -27.61
C ILE A 223 10.99 -5.93 -27.62
N MET A 224 10.65 -6.73 -28.62
CA MET A 224 11.19 -8.07 -28.88
C MET A 224 12.62 -8.03 -29.41
N LEU A 225 12.94 -7.01 -30.23
CA LEU A 225 14.27 -6.79 -30.78
C LEU A 225 15.33 -6.57 -29.68
N GLU A 226 14.98 -5.86 -28.61
CA GLU A 226 15.87 -5.58 -27.48
C GLU A 226 16.34 -6.84 -26.72
N VAL A 227 15.56 -7.92 -26.81
CA VAL A 227 15.81 -9.20 -26.12
C VAL A 227 16.40 -10.24 -27.09
N GLY A 228 16.63 -9.84 -28.35
CA GLY A 228 17.14 -10.72 -29.39
C GLY A 228 16.11 -11.74 -29.90
N LEU A 229 14.82 -11.50 -29.63
CA LEU A 229 13.72 -12.30 -30.17
C LEU A 229 13.28 -11.66 -31.48
N SER A 230 13.44 -12.39 -32.58
CA SER A 230 12.92 -12.01 -33.90
C SER A 230 11.40 -11.89 -33.84
N SER A 231 10.82 -10.96 -34.59
CA SER A 231 9.35 -10.81 -34.77
C SER A 231 8.65 -12.06 -35.32
N ASP A 232 9.43 -13.06 -35.73
CA ASP A 232 9.00 -14.25 -36.47
C ASP A 232 9.06 -15.54 -35.62
N ALA A 233 9.23 -15.44 -34.29
CA ALA A 233 9.31 -16.59 -33.37
C ALA A 233 8.10 -16.66 -32.43
#